data_AF-A0A9Q2P488-F1
#
_entry.id   AF-A0A9Q2P488-F1
#
_cell.length_a   1.000
_cell.length_b   1.000
_cell.length_c   1.000
_cell.angle_alpha   90.00
_cell.angle_beta   90.00
_cell.angle_gamma   90.00
#
_symmetry.space_group_name_H-M   'P 1'
#
loop_
_entity.id
_entity.type
_entity.pdbx_description
1 polymer ?
#
loop_
_entity_poly.entity_id
_entity_poly.type
_entity_poly.pdbx_seq_one_letter_code
_entity_poly.pdbx_strand_id
1 'polypeptide(L)'
;MGLVALAIDHILVRREVKRSKKVDEFHRSIELPVRDELNRIADFSTDVSDWQFDRNGQTREAIVSSGIRLSRKLNQAVNMLAISGFGSRESWLEINTEDVDGLLAELSDISNDDRKNLVAATLIRNLDRLESKLTDAVKEKKTSIAKAVCNSLGATPRA
;
A
#
# COMPACT_ATOMS: atom_id res chain seq x y z
N MET A 1 49.52 8.99 -6.23
CA MET A 1 48.42 9.61 -5.43
C MET A 1 47.16 9.89 -6.27
N GLY A 2 47.23 10.43 -7.49
CA GLY A 2 46.03 10.81 -8.27
C GLY A 2 45.09 9.68 -8.75
N LEU A 3 45.62 8.50 -9.11
CA LEU A 3 44.79 7.38 -9.59
C LEU A 3 43.93 6.73 -8.50
N VAL A 4 44.41 6.72 -7.26
CA VAL A 4 43.69 6.16 -6.11
C VAL A 4 42.51 7.06 -5.74
N ALA A 5 42.71 8.39 -5.74
CA ALA A 5 41.64 9.36 -5.52
C ALA A 5 40.54 9.26 -6.59
N LEU A 6 40.92 9.12 -7.86
CA LEU A 6 39.98 8.99 -8.99
C LEU A 6 39.16 7.69 -8.92
N ALA A 7 39.78 6.59 -8.47
CA ALA A 7 39.10 5.32 -8.26
C ALA A 7 38.10 5.38 -7.10
N ILE A 8 38.47 6.07 -6.01
CA ILE A 8 37.59 6.29 -4.86
C ILE A 8 36.38 7.14 -5.27
N ASP A 9 36.61 8.26 -5.96
CA ASP A 9 35.53 9.13 -6.47
C ASP A 9 34.60 8.36 -7.42
N HIS A 10 35.14 7.58 -8.34
CA HIS A 10 34.33 6.80 -9.26
C HIS A 10 33.51 5.70 -8.54
N ILE A 11 34.02 5.10 -7.47
CA ILE A 11 33.26 4.16 -6.63
C ILE A 11 32.14 4.88 -5.90
N LEU A 12 32.41 6.07 -5.33
CA LEU A 12 31.42 6.88 -4.62
C LEU A 12 30.30 7.34 -5.56
N VAL A 13 30.64 7.92 -6.70
CA VAL A 13 29.68 8.35 -7.74
C VAL A 13 28.84 7.18 -8.24
N ARG A 14 29.44 6.00 -8.49
CA ARG A 14 28.66 4.81 -8.88
C ARG A 14 27.69 4.34 -7.79
N ARG A 15 28.07 4.46 -6.52
CA ARG A 15 27.17 4.12 -5.40
C ARG A 15 26.03 5.13 -5.30
N GLU A 16 26.30 6.42 -5.47
CA GLU A 16 25.30 7.50 -5.47
C GLU A 16 24.30 7.37 -6.63
N VAL A 17 24.79 7.10 -7.84
CA VAL A 17 23.92 6.88 -9.01
C VAL A 17 23.06 5.62 -8.83
N LYS A 18 23.62 4.52 -8.30
CA LYS A 18 22.83 3.32 -7.98
C LYS A 18 21.78 3.58 -6.89
N ARG A 19 22.10 4.42 -5.89
CA ARG A 19 21.16 4.86 -4.85
C ARG A 19 19.99 5.64 -5.45
N SER A 20 20.28 6.68 -6.23
CA SER A 20 19.23 7.49 -6.87
C SER A 20 18.33 6.62 -7.74
N LYS A 21 18.91 5.72 -8.55
CA LYS A 21 18.11 4.79 -9.38
C LYS A 21 17.18 3.89 -8.56
N LYS A 22 17.67 3.29 -7.46
CA LYS A 22 16.83 2.43 -6.60
C LYS A 22 15.73 3.19 -5.86
N VAL A 23 16.02 4.40 -5.39
CA VAL A 23 15.02 5.26 -4.73
C VAL A 23 13.96 5.70 -5.74
N ASP A 24 14.36 6.12 -6.94
CA ASP A 24 13.46 6.52 -8.01
C ASP A 24 12.61 5.34 -8.51
N GLU A 25 13.20 4.14 -8.61
CA GLU A 25 12.52 2.91 -8.99
C GLU A 25 11.49 2.48 -7.94
N PHE A 26 11.84 2.52 -6.65
CA PHE A 26 10.89 2.28 -5.55
C PHE A 26 9.76 3.31 -5.56
N HIS A 27 10.09 4.59 -5.71
CA HIS A 27 9.10 5.66 -5.74
C HIS A 27 8.08 5.46 -6.87
N ARG A 28 8.56 5.18 -8.09
CA ARG A 28 7.72 5.04 -9.29
C ARG A 28 6.96 3.72 -9.35
N SER A 29 7.60 2.63 -8.96
CA SER A 29 7.04 1.29 -9.18
C SER A 29 6.22 0.79 -7.99
N ILE A 30 6.37 1.41 -6.82
CA ILE A 30 5.77 0.96 -5.57
C ILE A 30 5.08 2.11 -4.81
N GLU A 31 5.80 3.16 -4.41
CA GLU A 31 5.27 4.19 -3.51
C GLU A 31 4.07 4.93 -4.14
N LEU A 32 4.18 5.33 -5.41
CA LEU A 32 3.11 6.00 -6.14
C LEU A 32 1.87 5.10 -6.33
N PRO A 33 1.98 3.88 -6.92
CA PRO A 33 0.83 2.98 -7.05
C PRO A 33 0.13 2.67 -5.73
N VAL A 34 0.89 2.42 -4.66
CA VAL A 34 0.27 2.14 -3.34
C VAL A 34 -0.45 3.37 -2.80
N ARG A 35 0.14 4.56 -2.95
CA ARG A 35 -0.53 5.81 -2.56
C ARG A 35 -1.83 6.04 -3.32
N ASP A 36 -1.87 5.75 -4.63
CA ASP A 36 -3.09 5.88 -5.42
C ASP A 36 -4.18 4.92 -4.93
N GLU A 37 -3.82 3.69 -4.53
CA GLU A 37 -4.78 2.75 -3.95
C GLU A 37 -5.22 3.15 -2.52
N LEU A 38 -4.35 3.75 -1.70
CA LEU A 38 -4.73 4.31 -0.39
C LEU A 38 -5.81 5.41 -0.53
N ASN A 39 -5.66 6.30 -1.52
CA ASN A 39 -6.68 7.31 -1.80
C ASN A 39 -8.02 6.67 -2.17
N ARG A 40 -8.00 5.60 -2.96
CA ARG A 40 -9.23 4.86 -3.32
C ARG A 40 -9.87 4.13 -2.15
N ILE A 41 -9.08 3.68 -1.17
CA ILE A 41 -9.63 3.14 0.09
C ILE A 41 -10.42 4.23 0.82
N ALA A 42 -9.87 5.45 0.93
CA ALA A 42 -10.55 6.56 1.58
C ALA A 42 -11.83 6.99 0.85
N ASP A 43 -11.78 7.07 -0.48
CA ASP A 43 -12.95 7.35 -1.32
C ASP A 43 -14.04 6.29 -1.11
N PHE A 44 -13.66 5.01 -1.13
CA PHE A 44 -14.60 3.90 -0.93
C PHE A 44 -15.17 3.85 0.49
N SER A 45 -14.38 4.18 1.52
CA SER A 45 -14.87 4.30 2.89
C SER A 45 -15.95 5.39 3.00
N THR A 46 -15.75 6.50 2.30
CA THR A 46 -16.76 7.58 2.19
C THR A 46 -18.01 7.08 1.48
N ASP A 47 -17.88 6.37 0.36
CA ASP A 47 -19.02 5.78 -0.36
C ASP A 47 -19.81 4.81 0.52
N VAL A 48 -19.13 3.96 1.31
CA VAL A 48 -19.77 3.02 2.24
C VAL A 48 -20.52 3.77 3.34
N SER A 49 -19.96 4.85 3.87
CA SER A 49 -20.61 5.70 4.87
C SER A 49 -21.84 6.40 4.28
N ASP A 50 -21.73 6.94 3.07
CA ASP A 50 -22.85 7.56 2.38
C ASP A 50 -23.96 6.54 2.10
N TRP A 51 -23.61 5.33 1.67
CA TRP A 51 -24.57 4.24 1.52
C TRP A 51 -25.21 3.85 2.86
N GLN A 52 -24.44 3.76 3.95
CA GLN A 52 -24.93 3.45 5.29
C GLN A 52 -26.06 4.40 5.70
N PHE A 53 -25.89 5.70 5.44
CA PHE A 53 -26.83 6.75 5.83
C PHE A 53 -27.80 7.18 4.72
N ASP A 54 -27.89 6.41 3.63
CA ASP A 54 -28.75 6.69 2.46
C ASP A 54 -28.54 8.09 1.86
N ARG A 55 -27.27 8.52 1.79
CA ARG A 55 -26.83 9.82 1.26
C ARG A 55 -26.31 9.68 -0.16
N ASN A 56 -26.29 10.81 -0.87
CA ASN A 56 -25.64 10.97 -2.17
C ASN A 56 -26.06 9.97 -3.26
N GLY A 57 -27.21 9.29 -3.08
CA GLY A 57 -27.71 8.31 -4.04
C GLY A 57 -26.87 7.03 -4.15
N GLN A 58 -26.01 6.74 -3.17
CA GLN A 58 -25.21 5.52 -3.18
C GLN A 58 -26.12 4.29 -3.07
N THR A 59 -25.98 3.37 -4.03
CA THR A 59 -26.73 2.12 -4.07
C THR A 59 -25.85 0.97 -3.61
N ARG A 60 -26.49 -0.08 -3.10
CA ARG A 60 -25.83 -1.31 -2.71
C ARG A 60 -25.01 -1.90 -3.86
N GLU A 61 -25.59 -1.94 -5.06
CA GLU A 61 -24.93 -2.45 -6.27
C GLU A 61 -23.68 -1.63 -6.61
N ALA A 62 -23.73 -0.30 -6.42
CA ALA A 62 -22.57 0.56 -6.59
C ALA A 62 -21.47 0.25 -5.57
N ILE A 63 -21.80 0.08 -4.29
CA ILE A 63 -20.83 -0.30 -3.24
C ILE A 63 -20.18 -1.64 -3.54
N VAL A 64 -20.96 -2.66 -3.89
CA VAL A 64 -20.44 -3.99 -4.21
C VAL A 64 -19.51 -3.93 -5.42
N SER A 65 -19.92 -3.23 -6.49
CA SER A 65 -19.11 -3.08 -7.71
C SER A 65 -17.79 -2.34 -7.45
N SER A 66 -17.85 -1.21 -6.73
CA SER A 66 -16.67 -0.42 -6.36
C SER A 66 -15.73 -1.21 -5.44
N GLY A 67 -16.27 -1.92 -4.45
CA GLY A 67 -15.51 -2.73 -3.52
C GLY A 67 -14.77 -3.89 -4.21
N ILE A 68 -15.44 -4.62 -5.12
CA ILE A 68 -14.80 -5.69 -5.90
C ILE A 68 -13.65 -5.12 -6.75
N ARG A 69 -13.86 -3.95 -7.36
CA ARG A 69 -12.83 -3.30 -8.18
C ARG A 69 -11.63 -2.87 -7.33
N LEU A 70 -11.88 -2.30 -6.15
CA LEU A 70 -10.86 -1.91 -5.18
C LEU A 70 -10.07 -3.12 -4.69
N SER A 71 -10.74 -4.19 -4.25
CA SER A 71 -10.11 -5.43 -3.81
C SER A 71 -9.18 -6.03 -4.88
N ARG A 72 -9.64 -6.14 -6.13
CA ARG A 72 -8.81 -6.62 -7.25
C ARG A 72 -7.57 -5.75 -7.45
N LYS A 73 -7.69 -4.44 -7.33
CA LYS A 73 -6.57 -3.50 -7.49
C LYS A 73 -5.58 -3.57 -6.34
N LEU A 74 -6.07 -3.70 -5.11
CA LEU A 74 -5.25 -3.90 -3.93
C LEU A 74 -4.49 -5.23 -3.99
N ASN A 75 -5.15 -6.32 -4.40
CA ASN A 75 -4.47 -7.59 -4.64
C ASN A 75 -3.39 -7.50 -5.73
N GLN A 76 -3.64 -6.74 -6.80
CA GLN A 76 -2.60 -6.46 -7.81
C GLN A 76 -1.43 -5.69 -7.19
N ALA A 77 -1.69 -4.66 -6.38
CA ALA A 77 -0.67 -3.87 -5.71
C ALA A 77 0.16 -4.70 -4.72
N VAL A 78 -0.48 -5.49 -3.87
CA VAL A 78 0.18 -6.41 -2.92
C VAL A 78 1.04 -7.45 -3.65
N ASN A 79 0.55 -8.02 -4.75
CA ASN A 79 1.34 -8.95 -5.55
C ASN A 79 2.53 -8.28 -6.22
N MET A 80 2.35 -7.07 -6.77
CA MET A 80 3.47 -6.28 -7.31
C MET A 80 4.53 -6.01 -6.22
N LEU A 81 4.10 -5.63 -5.02
CA LEU A 81 4.96 -5.43 -3.86
C LEU A 81 5.76 -6.69 -3.52
N ALA A 82 5.09 -7.85 -3.44
CA ALA A 82 5.71 -9.13 -3.12
C ALA A 82 6.74 -9.59 -4.16
N ILE A 83 6.55 -9.25 -5.45
CA ILE A 83 7.41 -9.69 -6.57
C ILE A 83 8.53 -8.67 -6.87
N SER A 84 8.35 -7.40 -6.47
CA SER A 84 9.26 -6.29 -6.79
C SER A 84 10.72 -6.47 -6.34
N GLY A 85 11.00 -7.41 -5.43
CA GLY A 85 12.33 -7.63 -4.88
C GLY A 85 12.78 -6.57 -3.86
N PHE A 86 11.91 -5.62 -3.50
CA PHE A 86 12.22 -4.51 -2.58
C PHE A 86 11.84 -4.78 -1.11
N GLY A 87 11.62 -6.03 -0.67
CA GLY A 87 11.29 -6.32 0.74
C GLY A 87 11.48 -7.75 1.24
N SER A 88 11.41 -7.92 2.57
CA SER A 88 11.22 -9.23 3.21
C SER A 88 9.83 -9.74 2.87
N ARG A 89 9.75 -10.97 2.38
CA ARG A 89 8.51 -11.57 1.84
C ARG A 89 7.36 -11.58 2.85
N GLU A 90 7.68 -11.68 4.14
CA GLU A 90 6.73 -11.90 5.23
C GLU A 90 5.75 -10.74 5.46
N SER A 91 6.21 -9.48 5.57
CA SER A 91 5.29 -8.36 5.89
C SER A 91 4.34 -7.98 4.76
N TRP A 92 4.72 -8.26 3.51
CA TRP A 92 3.85 -8.03 2.35
C TRP A 92 2.76 -9.10 2.21
N LEU A 93 3.06 -10.35 2.58
CA LEU A 93 2.13 -11.47 2.47
C LEU A 93 1.00 -11.42 3.51
N GLU A 94 1.16 -10.65 4.59
CA GLU A 94 0.14 -10.45 5.63
C GLU A 94 -0.97 -9.44 5.23
N ILE A 95 -0.82 -8.81 4.07
CA ILE A 95 -1.80 -7.88 3.51
C ILE A 95 -2.70 -8.68 2.56
N ASN A 96 -3.95 -8.93 2.94
CA ASN A 96 -4.95 -9.59 2.10
C ASN A 96 -6.27 -8.81 2.10
N THR A 97 -7.09 -9.04 1.09
CA THR A 97 -8.41 -8.42 0.94
C THR A 97 -9.56 -9.37 1.28
N GLU A 98 -9.27 -10.60 1.72
CA GLU A 98 -10.26 -11.65 1.95
C GLU A 98 -11.38 -11.22 2.90
N ASP A 99 -11.02 -10.51 3.97
CA ASP A 99 -11.97 -9.96 4.95
C ASP A 99 -12.92 -8.92 4.31
N VAL A 100 -12.43 -8.16 3.33
CA VAL A 100 -13.23 -7.19 2.57
C VAL A 100 -14.11 -7.90 1.55
N ASP A 101 -13.56 -8.88 0.82
CA ASP A 101 -14.27 -9.66 -0.18
C ASP A 101 -15.44 -10.46 0.43
N GLY A 102 -15.23 -11.04 1.61
CA GLY A 102 -16.29 -11.74 2.35
C GLY A 102 -17.45 -10.82 2.71
N LEU A 103 -17.17 -9.61 3.20
CA LEU A 103 -18.21 -8.64 3.54
C LEU A 103 -18.93 -8.09 2.31
N LEU A 104 -18.24 -7.91 1.19
CA LEU A 104 -18.87 -7.52 -0.08
C LEU A 104 -19.82 -8.61 -0.60
N ALA A 105 -19.49 -9.88 -0.40
CA ALA A 105 -20.39 -10.99 -0.71
C ALA A 105 -21.62 -10.98 0.22
N GLU A 106 -21.42 -10.76 1.53
CA GLU A 106 -22.54 -10.64 2.47
C GLU A 106 -23.46 -9.46 2.15
N LEU A 107 -22.88 -8.33 1.71
CA LEU A 107 -23.64 -7.17 1.26
C LEU A 107 -24.64 -7.55 0.18
N SER A 108 -24.33 -8.50 -0.70
CA SER A 108 -25.22 -8.96 -1.79
C SER A 108 -26.46 -9.75 -1.35
N ASP A 109 -26.56 -10.11 -0.06
CA ASP A 109 -27.74 -10.80 0.53
C ASP A 109 -28.48 -10.04 1.66
N ILE A 110 -28.03 -8.84 2.04
CA ILE A 110 -28.73 -7.99 3.03
C ILE A 110 -30.11 -7.51 2.56
N SER A 111 -31.14 -7.85 3.34
CA SER A 111 -32.52 -7.33 3.22
C SER A 111 -32.99 -6.51 4.45
N ASN A 112 -32.12 -6.27 5.44
CA ASN A 112 -32.46 -5.64 6.72
C ASN A 112 -31.46 -4.52 7.08
N ASP A 113 -31.97 -3.38 7.54
CA ASP A 113 -31.22 -2.17 7.92
C ASP A 113 -30.25 -2.37 9.09
N ASP A 114 -30.59 -3.22 10.07
CA ASP A 114 -29.67 -3.51 11.18
C ASP A 114 -28.41 -4.24 10.70
N ARG A 115 -28.59 -5.14 9.72
CA ARG A 115 -27.49 -5.89 9.10
C ARG A 115 -26.68 -5.00 8.16
N LYS A 116 -27.32 -4.07 7.46
CA LYS A 116 -26.67 -3.01 6.66
C LYS A 116 -25.67 -2.22 7.51
N ASN A 117 -26.12 -1.71 8.66
CA ASN A 117 -25.28 -0.91 9.56
C ASN A 117 -24.07 -1.70 10.10
N LEU A 118 -24.28 -2.93 10.53
CA LEU A 118 -23.21 -3.78 11.05
C LEU A 118 -22.14 -4.08 9.99
N VAL A 119 -22.58 -4.45 8.78
CA VAL A 119 -21.68 -4.81 7.67
C VAL A 119 -20.94 -3.57 7.17
N ALA A 120 -21.59 -2.41 7.06
CA ALA A 120 -20.92 -1.14 6.72
C ALA A 120 -19.82 -0.80 7.73
N ALA A 121 -20.12 -0.86 9.04
CA ALA A 121 -19.14 -0.54 10.08
C ALA A 121 -17.95 -1.52 10.08
N THR A 122 -18.21 -2.80 9.83
CA THR A 122 -17.15 -3.82 9.77
C THR A 122 -16.31 -3.67 8.51
N LEU A 123 -16.93 -3.30 7.38
CA LEU A 123 -16.23 -3.02 6.13
C LEU A 123 -15.28 -1.83 6.29
N ILE A 124 -15.75 -0.71 6.87
CA ILE A 124 -14.92 0.47 7.16
C ILE A 124 -13.74 0.08 8.05
N ARG A 125 -13.97 -0.67 9.13
CA ARG A 125 -12.90 -1.13 10.02
C ARG A 125 -11.85 -1.98 9.31
N ASN A 126 -12.27 -2.85 8.39
CA ASN A 126 -11.36 -3.69 7.62
C ASN A 126 -10.56 -2.87 6.59
N LEU A 127 -11.19 -1.85 5.99
CA LEU A 127 -10.52 -0.88 5.12
C LEU A 127 -9.45 -0.09 5.89
N ASP A 128 -9.77 0.42 7.08
CA ASP A 128 -8.81 1.15 7.93
C ASP A 128 -7.62 0.26 8.32
N ARG A 129 -7.88 -1.00 8.68
CA ARG A 129 -6.83 -1.97 8.99
C ARG A 129 -5.92 -2.22 7.78
N LEU A 130 -6.50 -2.30 6.59
CA LEU A 130 -5.76 -2.50 5.35
C LEU A 130 -4.91 -1.27 5.01
N GLU A 131 -5.47 -0.07 5.16
CA GLU A 131 -4.79 1.21 4.98
C GLU A 131 -3.57 1.33 5.90
N SER A 132 -3.73 1.00 7.18
CA SER A 132 -2.64 1.02 8.17
C SER A 132 -1.54 0.03 7.77
N LYS A 133 -1.89 -1.22 7.46
CA LYS A 133 -0.91 -2.25 7.05
C LYS A 133 -0.13 -1.84 5.81
N LEU A 134 -0.79 -1.32 4.78
CA LEU A 134 -0.14 -0.85 3.55
C LEU A 134 0.79 0.34 3.83
N THR A 135 0.33 1.29 4.63
CA THR A 135 1.12 2.47 5.02
C THR A 135 2.36 2.08 5.80
N ASP A 136 2.22 1.18 6.78
CA ASP A 136 3.32 0.70 7.61
C ASP A 136 4.35 -0.08 6.78
N ALA A 137 3.88 -0.94 5.88
CA ALA A 137 4.76 -1.70 5.00
C ALA A 137 5.56 -0.80 4.04
N VAL A 138 4.93 0.25 3.47
CA VAL A 138 5.64 1.26 2.66
C VAL A 138 6.66 2.04 3.49
N LYS A 139 6.32 2.47 4.70
CA LYS A 139 7.23 3.19 5.61
C LYS A 139 8.42 2.34 6.04
N GLU A 140 8.17 1.09 6.42
CA GLU A 140 9.20 0.13 6.82
C GLU A 140 10.22 -0.05 5.69
N LYS A 141 9.76 -0.22 4.44
CA LYS A 141 10.67 -0.37 3.30
C LYS A 141 11.38 0.90 2.90
N LYS A 142 10.74 2.06 2.97
CA LYS A 142 11.42 3.35 2.77
C LYS A 142 12.60 3.51 3.75
N THR A 143 12.40 3.12 5.01
CA THR A 143 13.43 3.13 6.05
C THR A 143 14.52 2.09 5.79
N SER A 144 14.15 0.89 5.35
CA SER A 144 15.10 -0.18 4.98
C SER A 144 15.99 0.22 3.81
N ILE A 145 15.43 0.83 2.75
CA ILE A 145 16.19 1.37 1.61
C ILE A 145 17.15 2.46 2.10
N ALA A 146 16.68 3.40 2.92
CA ALA A 146 17.54 4.45 3.50
C ALA A 146 18.69 3.87 4.32
N LYS A 147 18.44 2.86 5.16
CA LYS A 147 19.45 2.21 6.00
C LYS A 147 20.47 1.40 5.17
N ALA A 148 20.00 0.60 4.21
CA ALA A 148 20.87 -0.15 3.30
C ALA A 148 21.78 0.79 2.50
N VAL A 149 21.25 1.95 2.13
CA VAL A 149 21.99 3.02 1.47
C VAL A 149 23.06 3.61 2.39
N CYS A 150 22.73 4.02 3.63
CA CYS A 150 23.72 4.56 4.58
C CYS A 150 24.86 3.57 4.86
N ASN A 151 24.53 2.30 5.07
CA ASN A 151 25.51 1.23 5.31
C ASN A 151 26.44 1.02 4.09
N SER A 152 25.92 1.13 2.87
CA SER A 152 26.73 0.99 1.64
C SER A 152 27.69 2.17 1.40
N LEU A 153 27.47 3.30 2.09
CA LEU A 153 28.29 4.50 2.01
C LEU A 153 29.30 4.61 3.16
N GLY A 154 29.31 3.67 4.11
CA GLY A 154 30.17 3.74 5.30
C GLY A 154 29.75 4.81 6.31
N ALA A 155 28.58 5.43 6.12
CA ALA A 155 28.02 6.39 7.05
C ALA A 155 27.17 5.63 8.08
N THR A 156 27.61 5.61 9.34
CA THR A 156 26.76 5.14 10.44
C THR A 156 25.53 6.06 10.54
N PRO A 157 24.32 5.50 10.70
CA PRO A 157 23.13 6.31 10.93
C PRO A 157 23.35 7.08 12.24
N ARG A 158 23.27 8.42 12.18
CA ARG A 158 23.25 9.23 13.39
C ARG A 158 22.00 8.85 14.19
N ALA A 159 22.24 8.37 15.41
CA ALA A 159 21.24 8.10 16.42
C ALA A 159 20.49 9.37 16.83
#